data_AF-A0A3D5BXQ7-F1
#
_entry.id   AF-A0A3D5BXQ7-F1
#
_cell.length_a   1.000
_cell.length_b   1.000
_cell.length_c   1.000
_cell.angle_alpha   90.00
_cell.angle_beta   90.00
_cell.angle_gamma   90.00
#
_symmetry.space_group_name_H-M   'P 1'
#
loop_
_entity.id
_entity.type
_entity.pdbx_description
1 polymer ?
#
loop_
_entity_poly.entity_id
_entity_poly.type
_entity_poly.pdbx_seq_one_letter_code
_entity_poly.pdbx_strand_id
1 'polypeptide(L)'
;MAKLPITYYPNPILRKAAKEILDVKKPSIQKLIADMLETMEKNNGVGLAAPQVGKSLRLCVIRVSEITYVLVNPKITYTSAKKETDIEGCISFPGKFISIKRHEKVRVKALNEKGEEINIKAKGLLSRALQHEIDHLDGIVFIDREKEDKKARR
;
A
#
# COMPACT_ATOMS: atom_id res chain seq x y z
N MET A 1 15.21 5.68 14.24
CA MET A 1 13.94 6.13 13.62
C MET A 1 12.86 5.99 14.69
N ALA A 2 11.60 6.34 14.42
CA ALA A 2 10.54 6.24 15.42
C ALA A 2 9.33 5.47 14.90
N LYS A 3 8.76 4.59 15.75
CA LYS A 3 7.48 3.95 15.48
C LYS A 3 6.36 5.01 15.46
N LEU A 4 5.70 5.14 14.32
CA LEU A 4 4.55 6.01 14.15
C LEU A 4 3.27 5.35 14.71
N PRO A 5 2.32 6.14 15.24
CA PRO A 5 1.02 5.62 15.62
C PRO A 5 0.25 5.16 14.38
N ILE A 6 -0.33 3.96 14.47
CA ILE A 6 -1.20 3.43 13.42
C ILE A 6 -2.57 4.10 13.51
N THR A 7 -3.09 4.46 12.35
CA THR A 7 -4.47 4.89 12.17
C THR A 7 -5.34 3.68 11.87
N TYR A 8 -6.33 3.47 12.73
CA TYR A 8 -7.29 2.37 12.61
C TYR A 8 -8.60 2.84 11.95
N TYR A 9 -9.26 1.93 11.25
CA TYR A 9 -10.62 2.15 10.75
C TYR A 9 -11.60 2.33 11.93
N PRO A 10 -12.60 3.24 11.86
CA PRO A 10 -13.11 3.98 10.70
C PRO A 10 -12.57 5.40 10.51
N ASN A 11 -11.33 5.71 10.91
CA ASN A 11 -10.78 7.06 10.76
C ASN A 11 -10.90 7.58 9.29
N PRO A 12 -11.45 8.78 9.08
CA PRO A 12 -11.75 9.31 7.74
C PRO A 12 -10.51 9.50 6.85
N ILE A 13 -9.30 9.60 7.42
CA ILE A 13 -8.08 9.72 6.61
C ILE A 13 -7.84 8.48 5.74
N LEU A 14 -8.26 7.30 6.19
CA LEU A 14 -8.15 6.04 5.43
C LEU A 14 -9.10 6.00 4.22
N ARG A 15 -10.03 6.95 4.12
CA ARG A 15 -10.99 7.11 3.03
C ARG A 15 -10.65 8.24 2.08
N LYS A 16 -9.57 8.97 2.34
CA LYS A 16 -9.17 10.15 1.58
C LYS A 16 -8.09 9.80 0.58
N ALA A 17 -8.31 10.15 -0.68
CA ALA A 17 -7.26 10.08 -1.70
C ALA A 17 -6.05 10.91 -1.27
N ALA A 18 -4.89 10.27 -1.26
CA ALA A 18 -3.65 10.85 -0.80
C ALA A 18 -3.07 11.82 -1.84
N LYS A 19 -2.35 12.85 -1.36
CA LYS A 19 -1.75 13.89 -2.21
C LYS A 19 -0.41 13.47 -2.76
N GLU A 20 -0.12 13.85 -4.01
CA GLU A 20 1.19 13.62 -4.63
C GLU A 20 2.31 14.32 -3.86
N ILE A 21 3.48 13.69 -3.86
CA ILE A 21 4.72 14.24 -3.32
C ILE A 21 5.52 14.84 -4.48
N LEU A 22 5.75 16.16 -4.43
CA LEU A 22 6.49 16.88 -5.49
C LEU A 22 8.01 16.80 -5.31
N ASP A 23 8.47 16.78 -4.06
CA ASP A 23 9.89 16.71 -3.73
C ASP A 23 10.14 15.55 -2.77
N VAL A 24 10.68 14.45 -3.32
CA VAL A 24 11.02 13.24 -2.55
C VAL A 24 12.21 13.50 -1.63
N LYS A 25 13.16 14.36 -2.03
CA LYS A 25 14.41 14.60 -1.30
C LYS A 25 14.21 15.51 -0.09
N LYS A 26 13.04 16.15 0.03
CA LYS A 26 12.68 16.96 1.19
C LYS A 26 12.93 16.18 2.50
N PRO A 27 13.65 16.74 3.49
CA PRO A 27 14.00 16.03 4.72
C PRO A 27 12.81 15.42 5.48
N SER A 28 11.64 16.08 5.44
CA SER A 28 10.43 15.56 6.07
C SER A 28 9.90 14.29 5.40
N ILE A 29 10.09 14.12 4.08
CA ILE A 29 9.67 12.93 3.34
C ILE A 29 10.66 11.80 3.58
N GLN A 30 11.95 12.08 3.55
CA GLN A 30 12.99 11.11 3.88
C GLN A 30 12.82 10.55 5.30
N LYS A 31 12.55 11.43 6.27
CA LYS A 31 12.22 11.02 7.63
C LYS A 31 10.95 10.18 7.70
N LEU A 32 9.90 10.55 6.95
CA LEU A 32 8.66 9.77 6.91
C LEU A 32 8.87 8.37 6.34
N ILE A 33 9.64 8.22 5.25
CA ILE A 33 9.98 6.93 4.66
C ILE A 33 10.66 6.03 5.71
N ALA A 34 11.69 6.58 6.36
CA ALA A 34 12.44 5.96 7.44
C ALA A 34 11.53 5.48 8.59
N ASP A 35 10.70 6.38 9.12
CA ASP A 35 9.79 6.07 10.22
C ASP A 35 8.70 5.05 9.80
N MET A 36 8.25 5.08 8.55
CA MET A 36 7.29 4.10 8.01
C MET A 36 7.90 2.70 7.87
N LEU A 37 9.16 2.58 7.44
CA LEU A 37 9.86 1.30 7.38
C LEU A 37 9.97 0.68 8.77
N GLU A 38 10.42 1.45 9.77
CA GLU A 38 10.49 0.96 11.15
C GLU A 38 9.10 0.57 11.69
N THR A 39 8.07 1.37 11.37
CA THR A 39 6.69 1.10 11.79
C THR A 39 6.14 -0.18 11.16
N MET A 40 6.38 -0.39 9.86
CA MET A 40 5.95 -1.61 9.16
C MET A 40 6.59 -2.84 9.79
N GLU A 41 7.91 -2.82 10.00
CA GLU A 41 8.64 -3.95 10.59
C GLU A 41 8.18 -4.26 12.02
N LYS A 42 8.00 -3.23 12.87
CA LYS A 42 7.51 -3.39 14.25
C LYS A 42 6.07 -3.86 14.37
N ASN A 43 5.32 -3.91 13.27
CA ASN A 43 3.97 -4.49 13.22
C ASN A 43 3.93 -5.77 12.37
N ASN A 44 5.09 -6.35 12.02
CA ASN A 44 5.21 -7.55 11.19
C ASN A 44 4.42 -7.44 9.87
N GLY A 45 4.34 -6.24 9.30
CA GLY A 45 3.60 -5.95 8.08
C GLY A 45 4.40 -6.25 6.82
N VAL A 46 3.70 -6.68 5.76
CA VAL A 46 4.26 -6.78 4.41
C VAL A 46 4.33 -5.42 3.71
N GLY A 47 3.42 -4.51 4.06
CA GLY A 47 3.34 -3.17 3.50
C GLY A 47 2.73 -2.18 4.49
N LEU A 48 2.97 -0.90 4.22
CA LEU A 48 2.39 0.22 4.97
C LEU A 48 2.28 1.46 4.07
N ALA A 49 1.08 2.02 3.99
CA ALA A 49 0.78 3.26 3.29
C ALA A 49 0.75 4.45 4.25
N ALA A 50 1.19 5.63 3.78
CA ALA A 50 1.25 6.85 4.60
C ALA A 50 -0.10 7.24 5.26
N PRO A 51 -1.28 7.04 4.64
CA PRO A 51 -2.56 7.28 5.31
C PRO A 51 -2.74 6.47 6.59
N GLN A 52 -2.14 5.27 6.68
CA GLN A 52 -2.19 4.40 7.86
C GLN A 52 -1.34 4.91 9.03
N VAL A 53 -0.49 5.92 8.81
CA VAL A 53 0.25 6.64 9.87
C VAL A 53 -0.20 8.09 9.97
N GLY A 54 -1.43 8.39 9.53
CA GLY A 54 -2.03 9.71 9.66
C GLY A 54 -1.51 10.75 8.64
N LYS A 55 -0.80 10.33 7.59
CA LYS A 55 -0.24 11.22 6.57
C LYS A 55 -0.90 10.97 5.22
N SER A 56 -1.71 11.93 4.76
CA SER A 56 -2.44 11.86 3.47
C SER A 56 -1.51 12.16 2.27
N LEU A 57 -0.43 11.39 2.11
CA LEU A 57 0.58 11.51 1.05
C LEU A 57 0.68 10.20 0.24
N ARG A 58 0.93 10.29 -1.07
CA ARG A 58 1.06 9.13 -1.97
C ARG A 58 2.42 8.46 -1.80
N LEU A 59 2.61 7.81 -0.66
CA LEU A 59 3.81 7.07 -0.28
C LEU A 59 3.40 5.75 0.37
N CYS A 60 3.99 4.66 -0.07
CA CYS A 60 3.93 3.38 0.62
C CYS A 60 5.29 2.69 0.62
N VAL A 61 5.47 1.80 1.59
CA VAL A 61 6.63 0.92 1.71
C VAL A 61 6.17 -0.52 1.72
N ILE A 62 6.93 -1.42 1.11
CA ILE A 62 6.61 -2.84 0.99
C ILE A 62 7.89 -3.65 1.20
N ARG A 63 7.83 -4.76 1.94
CA ARG A 63 8.93 -5.73 2.06
C ARG A 63 8.45 -7.14 1.74
N VAL A 64 9.03 -7.74 0.70
CA VAL A 64 8.72 -9.11 0.25
C VAL A 64 10.03 -9.82 -0.07
N SER A 65 10.23 -11.02 0.50
CA SER A 65 11.43 -11.86 0.25
C SER A 65 12.75 -11.10 0.46
N GLU A 66 12.88 -10.39 1.58
CA GLU A 66 14.02 -9.53 1.93
C GLU A 66 14.24 -8.30 1.04
N ILE A 67 13.43 -8.10 0.00
CA ILE A 67 13.49 -6.91 -0.86
C ILE A 67 12.54 -5.86 -0.32
N THR A 68 13.07 -4.67 -0.04
CA THR A 68 12.31 -3.50 0.38
C THR A 68 12.08 -2.57 -0.79
N TYR A 69 10.85 -2.08 -0.92
CA TYR A 69 10.41 -1.13 -1.93
C TYR A 69 9.90 0.13 -1.24
N VAL A 70 10.46 1.28 -1.58
CA VAL A 70 9.91 2.60 -1.27
C VAL A 70 9.25 3.13 -2.53
N LEU A 71 7.96 3.43 -2.44
CA LEU A 71 7.14 3.78 -3.59
C LEU A 71 6.49 5.13 -3.36
N VAL A 72 7.03 6.15 -4.03
CA VAL A 72 6.48 7.50 -4.04
C VAL A 72 5.68 7.71 -5.32
N ASN A 73 4.47 8.26 -5.17
CA ASN A 73 3.48 8.46 -6.23
C ASN A 73 3.26 7.19 -7.10
N PRO A 74 3.09 5.98 -6.52
CA PRO A 74 2.92 4.78 -7.32
C PRO A 74 1.61 4.82 -8.11
N LYS A 75 1.69 4.29 -9.34
CA LYS A 75 0.57 4.12 -10.25
C LYS A 75 0.63 2.77 -10.93
N ILE A 76 -0.47 2.02 -10.88
CA ILE A 76 -0.61 0.79 -11.66
C ILE A 76 -0.75 1.17 -13.14
N THR A 77 0.16 0.68 -13.97
CA THR A 77 0.18 0.91 -15.43
C THR A 77 -0.33 -0.28 -16.23
N TYR A 78 -0.45 -1.44 -15.59
CA TYR A 78 -0.99 -2.65 -16.19
C TYR A 78 -1.53 -3.60 -15.12
N THR A 79 -2.60 -4.31 -15.45
CA THR A 79 -3.18 -5.42 -14.66
C THR A 79 -3.47 -6.60 -15.59
N SER A 80 -3.20 -7.83 -15.14
CA SER A 80 -3.60 -9.04 -15.88
C SER A 80 -5.10 -9.26 -15.86
N ALA A 81 -5.70 -9.86 -16.89
CA ALA A 81 -7.10 -10.27 -16.82
C ALA A 81 -7.34 -11.35 -15.75
N LYS A 82 -6.40 -12.30 -15.60
CA LYS A 82 -6.44 -13.33 -14.56
C LYS A 82 -6.34 -12.69 -13.17
N LYS A 83 -7.25 -13.11 -12.29
CA LYS A 83 -7.31 -12.73 -10.88
C LYS A 83 -7.10 -13.96 -10.00
N GLU A 84 -6.55 -13.74 -8.82
CA GLU A 84 -6.33 -14.76 -7.80
C GLU A 84 -6.98 -14.33 -6.49
N THR A 85 -7.60 -15.30 -5.82
CA THR A 85 -8.24 -15.09 -4.52
C THR A 85 -7.25 -15.50 -3.44
N ASP A 86 -7.04 -14.65 -2.45
CA ASP A 86 -6.21 -14.97 -1.29
C ASP A 86 -6.69 -14.19 -0.07
N ILE A 87 -6.21 -14.57 1.10
CA ILE A 87 -6.53 -13.92 2.38
C ILE A 87 -5.63 -12.69 2.57
N GLU A 88 -6.24 -11.55 2.85
CA GLU A 88 -5.55 -10.31 3.22
C GLU A 88 -5.86 -9.93 4.66
N GLY A 89 -4.83 -9.53 5.39
CA GLY A 89 -4.94 -8.73 6.62
C GLY A 89 -4.55 -7.28 6.36
N CYS A 90 -4.85 -6.38 7.30
CA CYS A 90 -4.45 -4.98 7.21
C CYS A 90 -4.11 -4.44 8.60
N ILE A 91 -2.99 -3.72 8.73
CA ILE A 91 -2.53 -3.15 10.01
C ILE A 91 -3.58 -2.17 10.59
N SER A 92 -4.32 -1.48 9.73
CA SER A 92 -5.43 -0.59 10.11
C SER A 92 -6.73 -1.32 10.53
N PHE A 93 -6.77 -2.65 10.43
CA PHE A 93 -7.89 -3.51 10.83
C PHE A 93 -7.41 -4.72 11.64
N PRO A 94 -7.00 -4.53 12.90
CA PRO A 94 -6.43 -5.59 13.73
C PRO A 94 -7.34 -6.82 13.83
N GLY A 95 -6.77 -8.00 13.63
CA GLY A 95 -7.48 -9.28 13.75
C GLY A 95 -8.45 -9.60 12.60
N LYS A 96 -8.56 -8.74 11.58
CA LYS A 96 -9.47 -8.97 10.45
C LYS A 96 -8.73 -9.55 9.26
N PHE A 97 -9.23 -10.68 8.76
CA PHE A 97 -8.71 -11.39 7.60
C PHE A 97 -9.84 -11.65 6.61
N ILE A 98 -9.66 -11.26 5.35
CA ILE A 98 -10.72 -11.30 4.33
C ILE A 98 -10.17 -11.92 3.05
N SER A 99 -10.97 -12.79 2.42
CA SER A 99 -10.66 -13.36 1.12
C SER A 99 -10.98 -12.35 0.01
N ILE A 100 -9.98 -11.92 -0.77
CA ILE A 100 -10.09 -10.86 -1.77
C ILE A 100 -9.48 -11.30 -3.11
N LYS A 101 -10.20 -11.06 -4.21
CA LYS A 101 -9.66 -11.21 -5.56
C LYS A 101 -8.81 -10.00 -5.96
N ARG A 102 -7.56 -10.27 -6.36
CA ARG A 102 -6.63 -9.29 -6.92
C ARG A 102 -6.15 -9.76 -8.28
N HIS A 103 -5.67 -8.85 -9.12
CA HIS A 103 -5.01 -9.23 -10.36
C HIS A 103 -3.73 -10.02 -10.06
N GLU A 104 -3.52 -11.14 -10.74
CA GLU A 104 -2.35 -12.00 -10.53
C GLU A 104 -1.05 -11.23 -10.78
N LYS A 105 -1.03 -10.41 -11.84
CA LYS A 105 0.14 -9.64 -12.26
C LYS A 105 -0.21 -8.17 -12.40
N VAL A 106 0.70 -7.31 -11.95
CA VAL A 106 0.62 -5.87 -12.15
C VAL A 106 1.94 -5.30 -12.62
N ARG A 107 1.88 -4.16 -13.31
CA ARG A 107 3.04 -3.27 -13.48
C ARG A 107 2.77 -1.97 -12.78
N VAL A 108 3.75 -1.47 -12.03
CA VAL A 108 3.66 -0.22 -11.27
C VAL A 108 4.80 0.69 -11.69
N LYS A 109 4.48 1.95 -11.99
CA LYS A 109 5.45 3.04 -12.14
C LYS A 109 5.43 3.86 -10.84
N ALA A 110 6.59 4.22 -10.31
CA ALA A 110 6.73 5.02 -9.10
C ALA A 110 8.08 5.78 -9.12
N LEU A 111 8.29 6.64 -8.12
CA LEU A 111 9.61 7.15 -7.75
C LEU A 111 10.14 6.37 -6.53
N ASN A 112 11.45 6.10 -6.50
CA ASN A 112 12.12 5.55 -5.32
C ASN A 112 12.44 6.64 -4.28
N GLU A 113 13.10 6.26 -3.17
CA GLU A 113 13.50 7.18 -2.10
C GLU A 113 14.47 8.28 -2.54
N LYS A 114 15.17 8.09 -3.67
CA LYS A 114 16.08 9.10 -4.26
C LYS A 114 15.36 10.02 -5.26
N GLY A 115 14.10 9.75 -5.56
CA GLY A 115 13.32 10.46 -6.58
C GLY A 115 13.56 9.95 -8.01
N GLU A 116 14.15 8.77 -8.18
CA GLU A 116 14.41 8.15 -9.48
C GLU A 116 13.21 7.32 -9.92
N GLU A 117 12.87 7.35 -11.21
CA GLU A 117 11.77 6.54 -11.74
C GLU A 117 12.10 5.05 -11.71
N ILE A 118 11.16 4.26 -11.19
CA ILE A 118 11.24 2.80 -11.17
C ILE A 118 9.98 2.17 -11.76
N ASN A 119 10.17 1.03 -12.44
CA ASN A 119 9.10 0.24 -13.01
C ASN A 119 9.15 -1.19 -12.46
N ILE A 120 8.10 -1.58 -11.75
CA ILE A 120 8.03 -2.87 -11.06
C ILE A 120 7.08 -3.77 -11.82
N LYS A 121 7.55 -4.95 -12.23
CA LYS A 121 6.70 -6.04 -12.72
C LYS A 121 6.53 -7.03 -11.58
N ALA A 122 5.30 -7.23 -11.11
CA ALA A 122 5.02 -8.05 -9.95
C ALA A 122 4.04 -9.17 -10.26
N LYS A 123 4.22 -10.29 -9.56
CA LYS A 123 3.30 -11.44 -9.47
C LYS A 123 3.26 -11.92 -8.02
N GLY A 124 2.30 -12.79 -7.69
CA GLY A 124 2.19 -13.38 -6.35
C GLY A 124 2.05 -12.32 -5.24
N LEU A 125 2.71 -12.53 -4.10
CA LEU A 125 2.57 -11.67 -2.92
C LEU A 125 2.90 -10.20 -3.19
N LEU A 126 3.95 -9.89 -3.96
CA LEU A 126 4.30 -8.52 -4.30
C LEU A 126 3.19 -7.83 -5.13
N SER A 127 2.56 -8.56 -6.06
CA SER A 127 1.44 -8.03 -6.85
C SER A 127 0.27 -7.66 -5.96
N ARG A 128 -0.04 -8.51 -4.98
CA ARG A 128 -1.11 -8.30 -3.99
C ARG A 128 -0.81 -7.12 -3.08
N ALA A 129 0.40 -7.08 -2.50
CA ALA A 129 0.83 -5.99 -1.63
C ALA A 129 0.78 -4.64 -2.36
N LEU A 130 1.29 -4.56 -3.60
CA LEU A 130 1.21 -3.34 -4.41
C LEU A 130 -0.23 -2.86 -4.61
N GLN A 131 -1.15 -3.75 -4.98
CA GLN A 131 -2.56 -3.38 -5.15
C GLN A 131 -3.19 -2.94 -3.83
N HIS A 132 -2.85 -3.60 -2.71
CA HIS A 132 -3.35 -3.25 -1.39
C HIS A 132 -2.89 -1.87 -0.93
N GLU A 133 -1.58 -1.61 -1.00
CA GLU A 133 -1.04 -0.34 -0.57
C GLU A 133 -1.49 0.82 -1.48
N ILE A 134 -1.61 0.58 -2.79
CA ILE A 134 -2.12 1.60 -3.73
C ILE A 134 -3.60 1.90 -3.46
N ASP A 135 -4.43 0.90 -3.15
CA ASP A 135 -5.81 1.13 -2.71
C ASP A 135 -5.86 2.08 -1.49
N HIS A 136 -4.99 1.90 -0.50
CA HIS A 136 -4.90 2.82 0.64
C HIS A 136 -4.59 4.26 0.23
N LEU A 137 -3.72 4.45 -0.77
CA LEU A 137 -3.40 5.79 -1.30
C LEU A 137 -4.59 6.41 -2.05
N ASP A 138 -5.51 5.59 -2.56
CA ASP A 138 -6.73 6.04 -3.23
C ASP A 138 -7.93 6.15 -2.27
N GLY A 139 -7.73 5.89 -0.97
CA GLY A 139 -8.79 5.92 0.04
C GLY A 139 -9.72 4.71 0.00
N ILE A 140 -9.29 3.64 -0.66
CA ILE A 140 -9.99 2.35 -0.75
C ILE A 140 -9.42 1.43 0.32
N VAL A 141 -10.28 0.76 1.07
CA VAL A 141 -9.87 -0.25 2.05
C VAL A 141 -10.38 -1.62 1.61
N PHE A 142 -9.67 -2.66 2.01
CA PHE A 142 -9.91 -4.05 1.61
C PHE A 142 -11.36 -4.56 1.85
N ILE A 143 -12.12 -4.00 2.81
CA ILE A 143 -13.55 -4.30 3.02
C ILE A 143 -14.47 -3.82 1.89
N ASP A 144 -14.03 -2.84 1.09
CA ASP A 144 -14.78 -2.37 -0.07
C ASP A 144 -14.67 -3.38 -1.21
N ARG A 145 -13.46 -3.92 -1.42
CA ARG A 145 -13.18 -4.97 -2.39
C ARG A 145 -13.97 -6.25 -2.11
N GLU A 146 -14.14 -6.61 -0.83
CA GLU A 146 -15.00 -7.73 -0.43
C GLU A 146 -16.45 -7.55 -0.91
N LYS A 147 -16.99 -6.33 -0.81
CA LYS A 147 -18.37 -6.03 -1.23
C LYS A 147 -18.51 -6.07 -2.76
N GLU A 148 -17.51 -5.56 -3.49
CA GLU A 148 -17.46 -5.63 -4.95
C GLU A 148 -17.46 -7.08 -5.44
N ASP A 149 -16.62 -7.93 -4.83
CA ASP A 149 -16.53 -9.35 -5.17
C ASP A 149 -17.83 -10.11 -4.90
N LYS A 150 -18.56 -9.77 -3.82
CA LYS A 150 -19.88 -10.38 -3.52
C LYS A 150 -20.96 -9.95 -4.51
N LYS A 151 -20.93 -8.68 -4.97
CA LYS A 151 -21.87 -8.18 -5.98
C LYS A 151 -21.63 -8.84 -7.34
N ALA A 152 -20.38 -9.01 -7.76
CA ALA A 152 -20.04 -9.61 -9.05
C ALA A 152 -20.38 -11.13 -9.16
N ARG A 153 -20.75 -11.78 -8.04
CA ARG A 153 -21.17 -13.19 -8.00
C ARG A 153 -22.70 -13.37 -8.00
N ARG A 154 -23.47 -12.28 -7.95
CA ARG A 154 -24.92 -12.27 -8.10
C ARG A 154 -25.26 -11.94 -9.54
#